data_AF-A0A372Q1Y4-F1
#
_entry.id   AF-A0A372Q1Y4-F1
#
_cell.length_a   1.000
_cell.length_b   1.000
_cell.length_c   1.000
_cell.angle_alpha   90.00
_cell.angle_beta   90.00
_cell.angle_gamma   90.00
#
_symmetry.space_group_name_H-M   'P 1'
#
loop_
_entity.id
_entity.type
_entity.pdbx_description
1 polymer ?
#
loop_
_entity_poly.entity_id
_entity_poly.type
_entity_poly.pdbx_seq_one_letter_code
_entity_poly.pdbx_strand_id
1 'polypeptide(L)'
;MSSDLKVLITELEAKITDEKARFEVLITKLKQNQAEIDARILKLEQDQAEREDKKNRKFQTRCIQIAKEILNEKPIIEYRPPFLNGLELDAFFQKYRIALEVQGAQHQLHSTSWYKDVKKLEDIVNRDQKK
;
A
#
# COMPACT_ATOMS: atom_id res chain seq x y z
N MET A 1 32.30 -60.88 -8.80
CA MET A 1 31.12 -60.54 -9.63
C MET A 1 29.90 -60.19 -8.78
N SER A 2 29.32 -61.10 -7.97
CA SER A 2 28.11 -60.76 -7.17
C SER A 2 28.38 -59.90 -5.92
N SER A 3 29.57 -59.98 -5.32
CA SER A 3 29.98 -59.18 -4.15
C SER A 3 30.24 -57.72 -4.50
N ASP A 4 30.94 -57.49 -5.60
CA ASP A 4 31.46 -56.17 -5.98
C ASP A 4 30.31 -55.25 -6.40
N LEU A 5 29.29 -55.81 -7.06
CA LEU A 5 28.07 -55.11 -7.41
C LEU A 5 27.26 -54.68 -6.18
N LYS A 6 27.22 -55.51 -5.12
CA LYS A 6 26.52 -55.17 -3.87
C LYS A 6 27.21 -54.02 -3.13
N VAL A 7 28.53 -53.99 -3.12
CA VAL A 7 29.31 -52.89 -2.50
C VAL A 7 29.02 -51.57 -3.21
N LEU A 8 29.06 -51.57 -4.56
CA LEU A 8 28.78 -50.38 -5.37
C LEU A 8 27.35 -49.84 -5.15
N ILE A 9 26.36 -50.72 -5.01
CA ILE A 9 24.97 -50.32 -4.72
C ILE A 9 24.89 -49.61 -3.36
N THR A 10 25.48 -50.19 -2.31
CA THR A 10 25.48 -49.58 -0.97
C THR A 10 26.19 -48.22 -0.95
N GLU A 11 27.30 -48.08 -1.67
CA GLU A 11 28.01 -46.80 -1.78
C GLU A 11 27.18 -45.72 -2.50
N LEU A 12 26.46 -46.10 -3.57
CA LEU A 12 25.57 -45.18 -4.28
C LEU A 12 24.36 -44.78 -3.43
N GLU A 13 23.76 -45.72 -2.69
CA GLU A 13 22.66 -45.44 -1.76
C GLU A 13 23.08 -44.48 -0.65
N ALA A 14 24.29 -44.66 -0.11
CA ALA A 14 24.87 -43.75 0.89
C ALA A 14 25.07 -42.34 0.32
N LYS A 15 25.62 -42.21 -0.90
CA LYS A 15 25.80 -40.91 -1.58
C LYS A 15 24.47 -40.20 -1.85
N ILE A 16 23.47 -40.93 -2.34
CA ILE A 16 22.12 -40.39 -2.57
C ILE A 16 21.52 -39.87 -1.26
N THR A 17 21.71 -40.60 -0.17
CA THR A 17 21.19 -40.21 1.15
C THR A 17 21.88 -38.94 1.67
N ASP A 18 23.20 -38.86 1.56
CA ASP A 18 23.97 -37.67 1.94
C ASP A 18 23.57 -36.44 1.09
N GLU A 19 23.43 -36.59 -0.22
CA GLU A 19 22.98 -35.50 -1.10
C GLU A 19 21.55 -35.05 -0.78
N LYS A 20 20.63 -35.98 -0.52
CA LYS A 20 19.26 -35.65 -0.09
C LYS A 20 19.27 -34.83 1.20
N ALA A 21 20.05 -35.23 2.20
CA ALA A 21 20.17 -34.49 3.44
C ALA A 21 20.73 -33.06 3.22
N ARG A 22 21.72 -32.92 2.34
CA ARG A 22 22.25 -31.59 1.95
C ARG A 22 21.19 -30.72 1.27
N PHE A 23 20.40 -31.29 0.36
CA PHE A 23 19.31 -30.56 -0.29
C PHE A 23 18.21 -30.14 0.68
N GLU A 24 17.84 -30.98 1.65
CA GLU A 24 16.87 -30.61 2.69
C GLU A 24 17.35 -29.42 3.54
N VAL A 25 18.64 -29.42 3.93
CA VAL A 25 19.25 -28.29 4.64
C VAL A 25 19.25 -27.02 3.78
N LEU A 26 19.49 -27.12 2.47
CA LEU A 26 19.43 -25.97 1.57
C LEU A 26 18.00 -25.44 1.41
N ILE A 27 17.02 -26.33 1.23
CA ILE A 27 15.61 -25.96 1.10
C ILE A 27 15.10 -25.24 2.36
N THR A 28 15.45 -25.74 3.54
CA THR A 28 15.07 -25.09 4.80
C THR A 28 15.68 -23.70 4.95
N LYS A 29 16.97 -23.53 4.61
CA LYS A 29 17.61 -22.20 4.58
C LYS A 29 16.96 -21.25 3.58
N LEU A 30 16.64 -21.73 2.37
CA LEU A 30 15.97 -20.91 1.35
C LEU A 30 14.58 -20.45 1.83
N LYS A 31 13.80 -21.33 2.47
CA LYS A 31 12.50 -20.97 3.04
C LYS A 31 12.63 -19.91 4.14
N GLN A 32 13.63 -20.03 5.00
CA GLN A 32 13.90 -19.02 6.04
C GLN A 32 14.26 -17.66 5.43
N ASN A 33 15.17 -17.64 4.45
CA ASN A 33 15.56 -16.42 3.75
C ASN A 33 14.38 -15.79 3.02
N GLN A 34 13.52 -16.59 2.39
CA GLN A 34 12.32 -16.10 1.71
C GLN A 34 11.38 -15.42 2.71
N ALA A 35 11.10 -16.06 3.85
CA ALA A 35 10.26 -15.47 4.89
C ALA A 35 10.85 -14.16 5.45
N GLU A 36 12.17 -14.06 5.58
CA GLU A 36 12.83 -12.83 6.00
C GLU A 36 12.72 -11.72 4.95
N ILE A 37 12.90 -12.05 3.66
CA ILE A 37 12.74 -11.10 2.56
C ILE A 37 11.30 -10.59 2.51
N ASP A 38 10.30 -11.49 2.59
CA ASP A 38 8.89 -11.12 2.55
C ASP A 38 8.53 -10.18 3.72
N ALA A 39 9.04 -10.46 4.93
CA ALA A 39 8.85 -9.59 6.08
C ALA A 39 9.50 -8.21 5.90
N ARG A 40 10.69 -8.15 5.27
CA ARG A 40 11.36 -6.88 4.95
C ARG A 40 10.61 -6.08 3.88
N ILE A 41 10.09 -6.74 2.85
CA ILE A 41 9.28 -6.09 1.81
C ILE A 41 8.03 -5.46 2.44
N LEU A 42 7.29 -6.23 3.23
CA LEU A 42 6.07 -5.75 3.88
C LEU A 42 6.34 -4.53 4.77
N LYS A 43 7.46 -4.53 5.50
CA LYS A 43 7.87 -3.38 6.30
C LYS A 43 8.21 -2.16 5.45
N LEU A 44 8.94 -2.35 4.35
CA LEU A 44 9.30 -1.25 3.45
C LEU A 44 8.08 -0.62 2.77
N GLU A 45 7.10 -1.44 2.39
CA GLU A 45 5.83 -0.98 1.82
C GLU A 45 5.04 -0.13 2.84
N GLN A 46 4.96 -0.59 4.09
CA GLN A 46 4.35 0.18 5.19
C GLN A 46 5.07 1.51 5.42
N ASP A 47 6.40 1.48 5.57
CA ASP A 47 7.22 2.69 5.77
C ASP A 47 7.10 3.66 4.58
N GLN A 48 6.91 3.17 3.36
CA GLN A 48 6.67 4.00 2.19
C GLN A 48 5.28 4.64 2.24
N ALA A 49 4.23 3.86 2.50
CA ALA A 49 2.86 4.36 2.61
C ALA A 49 2.76 5.47 3.69
N GLU A 50 3.32 5.26 4.87
CA GLU A 50 3.32 6.26 5.94
C GLU A 50 4.04 7.56 5.55
N ARG A 51 5.16 7.45 4.82
CA ARG A 51 5.90 8.62 4.32
C ARG A 51 5.12 9.39 3.27
N GLU A 52 4.42 8.70 2.39
CA GLU A 52 3.55 9.31 1.38
C GLU A 52 2.36 10.02 2.04
N ASP A 53 1.69 9.38 2.99
CA ASP A 53 0.59 9.97 3.75
C ASP A 53 1.00 11.24 4.50
N LYS A 54 2.18 11.21 5.14
CA LYS A 54 2.74 12.38 5.83
C LYS A 54 3.03 13.53 4.86
N LYS A 55 3.53 13.24 3.66
CA LYS A 55 3.77 14.25 2.62
C LYS A 55 2.44 14.82 2.10
N ASN A 56 1.46 13.96 1.82
CA ASN A 56 0.14 14.35 1.34
C ASN A 56 -0.56 15.26 2.35
N ARG A 57 -0.57 14.90 3.64
CA ARG A 57 -1.12 15.74 4.72
C ARG A 57 -0.45 17.11 4.80
N LYS A 58 0.88 17.16 4.72
CA LYS A 58 1.63 18.43 4.74
C LYS A 58 1.29 19.30 3.53
N PHE A 59 1.09 18.69 2.36
CA PHE A 59 0.68 19.39 1.15
C PHE A 59 -0.75 19.93 1.26
N GLN A 60 -1.69 19.09 1.71
CA GLN A 60 -3.09 19.46 1.97
C GLN A 60 -3.20 20.66 2.92
N THR A 61 -2.49 20.65 4.06
CA THR A 61 -2.45 21.80 4.98
C THR A 61 -1.95 23.07 4.31
N ARG A 62 -0.94 22.99 3.43
CA ARG A 62 -0.44 24.15 2.69
C ARG A 62 -1.48 24.69 1.70
N CYS A 63 -2.15 23.82 0.95
CA CYS A 63 -3.22 24.23 0.03
C CYS A 63 -4.36 24.94 0.76
N ILE A 64 -4.82 24.39 1.89
CA ILE A 64 -5.86 24.99 2.72
C ILE A 64 -5.43 26.36 3.24
N GLN A 65 -4.17 26.49 3.70
CA GLN A 65 -3.63 27.77 4.19
C GLN A 65 -3.57 28.82 3.08
N ILE A 66 -3.12 28.45 1.88
CA ILE A 66 -3.10 29.36 0.72
C ILE A 66 -4.53 29.80 0.36
N ALA A 67 -5.48 28.87 0.29
CA ALA A 67 -6.87 29.19 -0.02
C ALA A 67 -7.51 30.12 1.03
N LYS A 68 -7.20 29.89 2.31
CA LYS A 68 -7.60 30.78 3.42
C LYS A 68 -7.08 32.20 3.24
N GLU A 69 -5.83 32.37 2.82
CA GLU A 69 -5.22 33.69 2.57
C GLU A 69 -5.84 34.38 1.35
N ILE A 70 -6.05 33.65 0.25
CA ILE A 70 -6.66 34.19 -0.99
C ILE A 70 -8.11 34.61 -0.76
N LEU A 71 -8.90 33.78 -0.09
CA LEU A 71 -10.32 34.03 0.15
C LEU A 71 -10.56 34.94 1.37
N ASN A 72 -9.53 35.18 2.19
CA ASN A 72 -9.62 35.90 3.45
C ASN A 72 -10.78 35.40 4.33
N GLU A 73 -10.93 34.07 4.37
CA GLU A 73 -12.01 33.38 5.07
C GLU A 73 -11.44 32.13 5.76
N LYS A 74 -11.88 31.85 6.99
CA LYS A 74 -11.53 30.62 7.67
C LYS A 74 -12.39 29.47 7.13
N PRO A 75 -11.78 28.40 6.58
CA PRO A 75 -12.54 27.26 6.07
C PRO A 75 -13.12 26.41 7.20
N ILE A 76 -14.19 25.68 6.87
CA ILE A 76 -14.65 24.50 7.59
C ILE A 76 -13.82 23.32 7.07
N ILE A 77 -13.04 22.68 7.94
CA ILE A 77 -12.18 21.55 7.59
C ILE A 77 -13.00 20.25 7.67
N GLU A 78 -12.69 19.27 6.79
CA GLU A 78 -13.37 17.95 6.78
C GLU A 78 -14.90 18.11 6.71
N TYR A 79 -15.36 18.95 5.80
CA TYR A 79 -16.78 19.28 5.68
C TYR A 79 -17.54 18.18 4.95
N ARG A 80 -18.56 17.61 5.59
CA ARG A 80 -19.46 16.61 5.00
C ARG A 80 -20.82 17.24 4.65
N PRO A 81 -21.00 17.78 3.43
CA PRO A 81 -22.27 18.38 3.04
C PRO A 81 -23.40 17.33 2.94
N PRO A 82 -24.62 17.64 3.42
CA PRO A 82 -25.76 16.71 3.37
C PRO A 82 -26.14 16.23 1.96
N PHE A 83 -25.84 17.04 0.94
CA PHE A 83 -26.18 16.74 -0.46
C PHE A 83 -25.14 15.86 -1.17
N LEU A 84 -24.00 15.53 -0.55
CA LEU A 84 -22.98 14.64 -1.12
C LEU A 84 -22.97 13.24 -0.50
N ASN A 85 -24.09 12.78 0.08
CA ASN A 85 -24.28 11.40 0.56
C ASN A 85 -23.14 10.87 1.45
N GLY A 86 -22.54 11.74 2.27
CA GLY A 86 -21.47 11.37 3.20
C GLY A 86 -20.05 11.52 2.67
N LEU A 87 -19.85 12.05 1.45
CA LEU A 87 -18.53 12.48 1.00
C LEU A 87 -18.00 13.61 1.90
N GLU A 88 -16.70 13.54 2.17
CA GLU A 88 -15.96 14.53 2.95
C GLU A 88 -15.13 15.40 2.00
N LEU A 89 -15.18 16.71 2.22
CA LEU A 89 -14.37 17.69 1.51
C LEU A 89 -13.27 18.19 2.44
N ASP A 90 -12.04 18.32 1.93
CA ASP A 90 -10.90 18.76 2.74
C ASP A 90 -11.12 20.13 3.41
N ALA A 91 -11.68 21.09 2.67
CA ALA A 91 -12.04 22.39 3.20
C ALA A 91 -13.22 23.02 2.46
N PHE A 92 -14.06 23.76 3.18
CA PHE A 92 -15.19 24.48 2.63
C PHE A 92 -15.22 25.93 3.10
N PHE A 93 -15.33 26.85 2.15
CA PHE A 93 -15.38 28.30 2.34
C PHE A 93 -16.83 28.75 2.15
N GLN A 94 -17.52 28.99 3.27
CA GLN A 94 -18.97 29.17 3.31
C GLN A 94 -19.43 30.46 2.62
N LYS A 95 -18.70 31.58 2.79
CA LYS A 95 -19.04 32.88 2.23
C LYS A 95 -19.08 32.83 0.71
N TYR A 96 -18.08 32.18 0.10
CA TYR A 96 -17.97 32.06 -1.34
C TYR A 96 -18.60 30.77 -1.90
N ARG A 97 -19.03 29.85 -1.03
CA ARG A 97 -19.52 28.51 -1.38
C ARG A 97 -18.51 27.72 -2.23
N ILE A 98 -17.23 27.82 -1.88
CA ILE A 98 -16.14 27.12 -2.57
C ILE A 98 -15.72 25.92 -1.73
N ALA A 99 -15.65 24.76 -2.36
CA ALA A 99 -15.05 23.56 -1.80
C ALA A 99 -13.62 23.39 -2.33
N LEU A 100 -12.72 22.94 -1.47
CA LEU A 100 -11.35 22.55 -1.80
C LEU A 100 -11.21 21.06 -1.48
N GLU A 101 -10.68 20.32 -2.44
CA GLU A 101 -10.33 18.90 -2.31
C GLU A 101 -8.92 18.71 -2.89
N VAL A 102 -7.97 18.30 -2.06
CA VAL A 102 -6.56 18.20 -2.41
C VAL A 102 -6.26 16.79 -2.90
N GLN A 103 -6.03 16.68 -4.20
CA GLN A 103 -5.68 15.42 -4.82
C GLN A 103 -4.21 15.05 -4.52
N GLY A 104 -4.02 13.92 -3.84
CA GLY A 104 -2.70 13.37 -3.53
C GLY A 104 -2.03 12.63 -4.71
N ALA A 105 -0.89 11.99 -4.44
CA ALA A 105 -0.08 11.26 -5.43
C ALA A 105 -0.85 10.17 -6.20
N GLN A 106 -1.89 9.59 -5.60
CA GLN A 106 -2.78 8.60 -6.23
C GLN A 106 -3.45 9.13 -7.52
N HIS A 107 -3.59 10.45 -7.66
CA HIS A 107 -4.19 11.07 -8.84
C HIS A 107 -3.17 11.45 -9.92
N GLN A 108 -1.86 11.45 -9.63
CA GLN A 108 -0.83 11.68 -10.65
C GLN A 108 -0.79 10.56 -11.70
N LEU A 109 -1.03 9.32 -11.28
CA LEU A 109 -1.07 8.15 -12.17
C LEU A 109 -2.39 8.06 -12.96
N HIS A 110 -3.43 8.75 -12.54
CA HIS A 110 -4.78 8.70 -13.12
C HIS A 110 -5.35 10.11 -13.31
N SER A 111 -4.62 10.96 -14.03
CA SER A 111 -4.97 12.37 -14.29
C SER A 111 -6.33 12.60 -14.97
N THR A 112 -7.02 11.54 -15.42
CA THR A 112 -8.28 11.62 -16.18
C THR A 112 -9.47 10.90 -15.53
N SER A 113 -9.40 10.47 -14.26
CA SER A 113 -10.47 9.68 -13.62
C SER A 113 -11.31 10.50 -12.63
N TRP A 114 -11.95 11.56 -13.09
CA TRP A 114 -12.99 12.25 -12.33
C TRP A 114 -14.26 11.41 -12.29
N TYR A 115 -14.66 10.82 -11.15
CA TYR A 115 -15.91 10.06 -10.92
C TYR A 115 -16.51 9.34 -12.14
N LYS A 116 -15.66 8.76 -13.01
CA LYS A 116 -16.12 8.25 -14.32
C LYS A 116 -16.96 7.00 -14.15
N ASP A 117 -16.82 6.35 -13.00
CA ASP A 117 -17.46 5.11 -12.63
C ASP A 117 -18.17 5.30 -11.29
N VAL A 118 -19.45 4.93 -11.27
CA VAL A 118 -20.30 4.90 -10.06
C VAL A 118 -19.62 4.09 -8.96
N LYS A 119 -18.95 3.00 -9.33
CA LYS A 119 -18.24 2.15 -8.37
C LYS A 119 -17.10 2.87 -7.67
N LYS A 120 -16.34 3.71 -8.37
CA LYS A 120 -15.26 4.49 -7.75
C LYS A 120 -15.81 5.56 -6.81
N LEU A 121 -16.95 6.16 -7.16
CA LEU A 121 -17.65 7.08 -6.27
C LEU A 121 -18.13 6.36 -5.01
N GLU A 122 -18.76 5.19 -5.16
CA GLU A 122 -19.19 4.34 -4.04
C GLU A 122 -18.03 3.91 -3.15
N ASP A 123 -16.89 3.50 -3.73
CA ASP A 123 -15.70 3.11 -2.97
C ASP A 123 -15.16 4.27 -2.12
N ILE A 124 -15.18 5.50 -2.66
CA ILE A 124 -14.78 6.71 -1.91
C ILE A 124 -15.78 7.01 -0.79
N VAL A 125 -17.09 7.00 -1.08
CA VAL A 125 -18.14 7.20 -0.07
C VAL A 125 -18.00 6.18 1.06
N ASN A 126 -17.82 4.90 0.73
CA ASN A 126 -17.65 3.82 1.70
C ASN A 126 -16.37 3.99 2.53
N ARG A 127 -15.29 4.50 1.93
CA ARG A 127 -14.05 4.80 2.65
C ARG A 127 -14.25 5.95 3.62
N ASP A 128 -14.86 7.05 3.20
CA ASP A 128 -15.03 8.24 4.03
C ASP A 128 -16.05 8.01 5.16
N GLN A 129 -17.04 7.13 4.96
CA GLN A 129 -17.93 6.66 6.03
C GLN A 129 -17.22 5.81 7.09
N LYS A 130 -16.09 5.17 6.75
CA LYS A 130 -15.30 4.34 7.69
C LYS A 130 -14.26 5.13 8.48
N LYS A 131 -14.03 6.40 8.14
CA LYS A 131 -13.21 7.34 8.92
C LYS A 131 -14.04 7.93 10.06
#